data_AF-A0A8B8CWD2-F1
#
_entry.id   AF-A0A8B8CWD2-F1
#
_cell.length_a   1.000
_cell.length_b   1.000
_cell.length_c   1.000
_cell.angle_alpha   90.00
_cell.angle_beta   90.00
_cell.angle_gamma   90.00
#
_symmetry.space_group_name_H-M   'P 1'
#
loop_
_entity.id
_entity.type
_entity.pdbx_description
1 polymer ?
#
loop_
_entity_poly.entity_id
_entity_poly.type
_entity_poly.pdbx_seq_one_letter_code
_entity_poly.pdbx_strand_id
1 'polypeptide(L)'
;MMVAADSGIWEGTWEYCLGYWEGFQETLSDLDIDYWRWVLWVVYPIILSFLLPILILLFLYCSAFFLHLYNYRHNFREAYNHDVWDGARTAIAAAWDAQGRIWHGFEIDGLEKIPDAGAALIVYYHGTLPIDFYYLAARCLLEKKRHIRAVGDNFLFHIPGLRRFLEVFRVTPGTIQSCVSVLKDGHLLAIAPGGVREALFGDENYPIMWGKRQGFAKAAIQANVPIIPVFTQNVREAFRTPKVTRSCLRRIYEKTRLPIVPIYGFFPVKFKMFVGDPIYPSEDKTSEALANELPGRLKCNIHQKQRVHHIGLKESKLCHDLCRHPDLPTPATAGEYTLCSGRQTRLRRQAESTHSIPINDFHAFSQE
;
A
#
# COMPACT_ATOMS: atom_id res chain seq x y z
N MET A 1 -41.68 47.01 -19.15
CA MET A 1 -40.81 45.87 -18.80
C MET A 1 -39.37 46.38 -18.75
N MET A 2 -38.94 46.85 -17.59
CA MET A 2 -37.52 46.97 -17.22
C MET A 2 -37.46 46.60 -15.75
N VAL A 3 -36.91 45.42 -15.48
CA VAL A 3 -36.66 44.92 -14.13
C VAL A 3 -35.49 45.75 -13.59
N ALA A 4 -35.76 46.56 -12.57
CA ALA A 4 -34.71 47.21 -11.80
C ALA A 4 -33.94 46.12 -11.05
N ALA A 5 -32.66 45.96 -11.38
CA ALA A 5 -31.76 45.05 -10.69
C ALA A 5 -31.58 45.53 -9.25
N ASP A 6 -31.85 44.63 -8.31
CA ASP A 6 -31.79 44.83 -6.88
C ASP A 6 -30.33 45.10 -6.45
N SER A 7 -30.01 46.37 -6.20
CA SER A 7 -28.69 46.84 -5.77
C SER A 7 -28.35 46.44 -4.33
N GLY A 8 -29.32 45.96 -3.54
CA GLY A 8 -29.14 45.63 -2.13
C GLY A 8 -28.36 44.33 -1.86
N ILE A 9 -28.34 43.40 -2.82
CA ILE A 9 -27.68 42.08 -2.62
C ILE A 9 -26.15 42.19 -2.71
N TRP A 10 -25.64 43.13 -3.51
CA TRP A 10 -24.19 43.37 -3.68
C TRP A 10 -23.60 44.27 -2.59
N GLU A 11 -24.39 45.17 -2.01
CA GLU A 11 -23.95 46.02 -0.88
C GLU A 11 -23.80 45.22 0.42
N GLY A 12 -24.78 44.36 0.76
CA GLY A 12 -24.73 43.54 1.96
C GLY A 12 -23.66 42.44 1.94
N THR A 13 -23.28 41.95 0.75
CA THR A 13 -22.17 40.99 0.59
C THR A 13 -20.80 41.67 0.68
N TRP A 14 -20.69 42.92 0.22
CA TRP A 14 -19.47 43.72 0.34
C TRP A 14 -19.17 44.13 1.79
N GLU A 15 -20.18 44.55 2.56
CA GLU A 15 -20.03 44.86 3.99
C GLU A 15 -19.65 43.62 4.81
N TYR A 16 -20.22 42.46 4.49
CA TYR A 16 -19.82 41.20 5.13
C TYR A 16 -18.36 40.85 4.83
N CYS A 17 -17.92 40.95 3.57
CA CYS A 17 -16.53 40.70 3.20
C CYS A 17 -15.56 41.71 3.82
N LEU A 18 -15.94 42.99 3.95
CA LEU A 18 -15.16 44.00 4.64
C LEU A 18 -15.02 43.71 6.13
N GLY A 19 -16.09 43.31 6.82
CA GLY A 19 -16.02 42.93 8.24
C GLY A 19 -15.12 41.71 8.50
N TYR A 20 -15.13 40.72 7.61
CA TYR A 20 -14.19 39.58 7.69
C TYR A 20 -12.75 40.00 7.39
N TRP A 21 -12.54 40.93 6.45
CA TRP A 21 -11.23 41.45 6.09
C TRP A 21 -10.62 42.32 7.21
N GLU A 22 -11.43 43.16 7.84
CA GLU A 22 -11.03 43.98 8.99
C GLU A 22 -10.71 43.11 10.20
N GLY A 23 -11.55 42.12 10.54
CA GLY A 23 -11.24 41.17 11.62
C GLY A 23 -9.99 40.32 11.33
N PHE A 24 -9.74 39.98 10.06
CA PHE A 24 -8.51 39.29 9.65
C PHE A 24 -7.28 40.20 9.76
N GLN A 25 -7.40 41.48 9.39
CA GLN A 25 -6.34 42.49 9.56
C GLN A 25 -6.04 42.75 11.05
N GLU A 26 -7.07 42.80 11.89
CA GLU A 26 -6.93 42.97 13.34
C GLU A 26 -6.21 41.77 13.98
N THR A 27 -6.58 40.56 13.58
CA THR A 27 -5.89 39.31 13.99
C THR A 27 -4.44 39.26 13.49
N LEU A 28 -4.17 39.81 12.31
CA LEU A 28 -2.81 39.91 11.74
C LEU A 28 -1.98 41.02 12.39
N SER A 29 -2.60 42.11 12.86
CA SER A 29 -1.90 43.18 13.60
C SER A 29 -1.61 42.79 15.05
N ASP A 30 -2.41 41.89 15.63
CA ASP A 30 -2.16 41.28 16.95
C ASP A 30 -1.07 40.19 16.91
N LEU A 31 -0.70 39.72 15.71
CA LEU A 31 0.49 38.89 15.54
C LEU A 31 1.72 39.77 15.69
N ASP A 32 2.23 39.84 16.93
CA ASP A 32 3.43 40.57 17.28
C ASP A 32 4.63 40.07 16.45
N ILE A 33 4.93 40.81 15.37
CA ILE A 33 6.03 40.53 14.44
C ILE A 33 7.37 40.59 15.20
N ASP A 34 7.47 41.43 16.23
CA ASP A 34 8.67 41.54 17.05
C ASP A 34 8.82 40.33 17.96
N TYR A 35 7.71 39.80 18.51
CA TYR A 35 7.70 38.52 19.22
C TYR A 35 8.14 37.36 18.32
N TRP A 36 7.57 37.22 17.12
CA TRP A 36 7.97 36.15 16.19
C TRP A 36 9.41 36.30 15.71
N ARG A 37 9.88 37.53 15.48
CA ARG A 37 11.29 37.81 15.16
C ARG A 37 12.21 37.43 16.31
N TRP A 38 11.82 37.72 17.56
CA TRP A 38 12.56 37.32 18.75
C TRP A 38 12.56 35.79 18.95
N VAL A 39 11.40 35.13 18.81
CA VAL A 39 11.27 33.67 18.88
C VAL A 39 12.15 33.01 17.82
N LEU A 40 12.10 33.48 16.56
CA LEU A 40 12.97 32.97 15.51
C LEU A 40 14.44 33.26 15.79
N TRP A 41 14.80 34.42 16.35
CA TRP A 41 16.17 34.73 16.73
C TRP A 41 16.74 33.81 17.82
N VAL A 42 15.90 33.38 18.77
CA VAL A 42 16.28 32.40 19.82
C VAL A 42 16.30 30.97 19.28
N VAL A 43 15.30 30.59 18.48
CA VAL A 43 15.12 29.22 17.99
C VAL A 43 16.06 28.90 16.82
N TYR A 44 16.38 29.85 15.95
CA TYR A 44 17.26 29.64 14.79
C TYR A 44 18.67 29.12 15.15
N PRO A 45 19.42 29.68 16.12
CA PRO A 45 20.72 29.13 16.51
C PRO A 45 20.60 27.75 17.17
N ILE A 46 19.50 27.47 17.89
CA ILE A 46 19.20 26.14 18.42
C ILE A 46 18.99 25.17 17.25
N ILE A 47 18.10 25.48 16.30
CA ILE A 47 17.90 24.64 15.11
C ILE A 47 19.23 24.43 14.38
N LEU A 48 19.99 25.49 14.11
CA LEU A 48 21.25 25.40 13.37
C LEU A 48 22.29 24.54 14.11
N SER A 49 22.42 24.71 15.43
CA SER A 49 23.38 23.97 16.27
C SER A 49 23.05 22.48 16.39
N PHE A 50 21.79 22.05 16.25
CA PHE A 50 21.41 20.64 16.24
C PHE A 50 21.27 20.06 14.82
N LEU A 51 20.81 20.87 13.87
CA LEU A 51 20.64 20.49 12.46
C LEU A 51 21.98 20.23 11.79
N LEU A 52 22.98 21.07 12.03
CA LEU A 52 24.29 20.92 11.41
C LEU A 52 25.01 19.62 11.84
N PRO A 53 25.08 19.25 13.14
CA PRO A 53 25.57 17.93 13.55
C PRO A 53 24.77 16.76 12.96
N ILE A 54 23.44 16.87 12.88
CA ILE A 54 22.61 15.83 12.24
C ILE A 54 22.97 15.69 10.75
N LEU A 55 23.14 16.80 10.04
CA LEU A 55 23.54 16.81 8.63
C LEU A 55 24.95 16.23 8.44
N ILE A 56 25.90 16.57 9.32
CA ILE A 56 27.25 16.00 9.32
C ILE A 56 27.21 14.50 9.59
N LEU A 57 26.44 14.04 10.58
CA LEU A 57 26.24 12.62 10.85
C LEU A 57 25.63 11.92 9.64
N LEU A 58 24.58 12.49 9.05
CA LEU A 58 23.97 11.96 7.83
C LEU A 58 24.99 11.87 6.69
N PHE A 59 25.82 12.90 6.50
CA PHE A 59 26.89 12.88 5.51
C PHE A 59 27.95 11.81 5.80
N LEU A 60 28.36 11.62 7.06
CA LEU A 60 29.30 10.58 7.47
C LEU A 60 28.72 9.18 7.23
N TYR A 61 27.45 8.95 7.58
CA TYR A 61 26.75 7.68 7.32
C TYR A 61 26.55 7.42 5.82
N CYS A 62 26.17 8.44 5.04
CA CYS A 62 26.10 8.34 3.57
C CYS A 62 27.46 8.03 2.96
N SER A 63 28.53 8.61 3.49
CA SER A 63 29.91 8.35 3.05
C SER A 63 30.35 6.92 3.41
N ALA A 64 30.08 6.47 4.63
CA ALA A 64 30.35 5.10 5.06
C ALA A 64 29.56 4.08 4.21
N PHE A 65 28.29 4.38 3.94
CA PHE A 65 27.45 3.61 3.03
C PHE A 65 28.02 3.56 1.61
N PHE A 66 28.46 4.70 1.08
CA PHE A 66 29.13 4.78 -0.22
C PHE A 66 30.42 3.97 -0.26
N LEU A 67 31.23 3.99 0.81
CA LEU A 67 32.44 3.17 0.92
C LEU A 67 32.12 1.68 1.02
N HIS A 68 31.03 1.29 1.70
CA HIS A 68 30.57 -0.09 1.74
C HIS A 68 30.10 -0.56 0.35
N LEU A 69 29.38 0.29 -0.36
CA LEU A 69 28.98 0.08 -1.75
C LEU A 69 30.20 -0.01 -2.67
N TYR A 70 31.22 0.81 -2.44
CA TYR A 70 32.49 0.79 -3.17
C TYR A 70 33.33 -0.46 -2.86
N ASN A 71 33.35 -0.96 -1.63
CA ASN A 71 34.03 -2.22 -1.33
C ASN A 71 33.34 -3.42 -2.01
N TYR A 72 32.03 -3.35 -2.24
CA TYR A 72 31.30 -4.29 -3.11
C TYR A 72 31.69 -4.16 -4.60
N ARG A 73 32.44 -3.13 -5.01
CA ARG A 73 32.82 -2.84 -6.41
C ARG A 73 33.75 -3.85 -7.06
N HIS A 74 34.51 -4.62 -6.29
CA HIS A 74 35.33 -5.68 -6.87
C HIS A 74 34.48 -6.71 -7.64
N ASN A 75 33.18 -6.85 -7.31
CA ASN A 75 32.22 -7.70 -8.04
C ASN A 75 31.57 -7.01 -9.25
N PHE A 76 31.69 -5.68 -9.43
CA PHE A 76 31.02 -4.92 -10.51
C PHE A 76 31.88 -4.72 -11.75
N ARG A 77 33.15 -5.13 -11.74
CA ARG A 77 34.07 -4.89 -12.86
C ARG A 77 33.58 -5.54 -14.17
N GLU A 78 32.82 -6.64 -14.10
CA GLU A 78 32.19 -7.28 -15.25
C GLU A 78 30.90 -6.58 -15.72
N ALA A 79 30.07 -6.05 -14.81
CA ALA A 79 28.79 -5.41 -15.16
C ALA A 79 28.97 -4.08 -15.91
N TYR A 80 30.01 -3.31 -15.57
CA TYR A 80 30.33 -2.06 -16.27
C TYR A 80 30.92 -2.27 -17.67
N ASN A 81 31.39 -3.48 -17.99
CA ASN A 81 32.03 -3.75 -19.28
C ASN A 81 31.01 -3.86 -20.44
N HIS A 82 29.71 -3.97 -20.15
CA HIS A 82 28.67 -4.13 -21.17
C HIS A 82 27.67 -2.96 -21.22
N ASP A 83 27.11 -2.50 -20.08
CA ASP A 83 26.19 -1.36 -20.02
C ASP A 83 26.31 -0.61 -18.68
N VAL A 84 26.52 0.71 -18.74
CA VAL A 84 26.59 1.60 -17.57
C VAL A 84 25.31 1.51 -16.74
N TRP A 85 24.16 1.33 -17.38
CA TRP A 85 22.87 1.21 -16.70
C TRP A 85 22.72 -0.10 -15.94
N ASP A 86 23.29 -1.20 -16.43
CA ASP A 86 23.28 -2.47 -15.72
C ASP A 86 24.22 -2.45 -14.51
N GLY A 87 25.39 -1.81 -14.66
CA GLY A 87 26.25 -1.49 -13.52
C GLY A 87 25.52 -0.66 -12.45
N ALA A 88 24.83 0.41 -12.86
CA ALA A 88 24.06 1.26 -11.97
C ALA A 88 22.90 0.51 -11.26
N ARG A 89 22.13 -0.30 -12.00
CA ARG A 89 21.04 -1.14 -11.44
C ARG A 89 21.59 -2.12 -10.41
N THR A 90 22.70 -2.78 -10.73
CA THR A 90 23.31 -3.76 -9.84
C THR A 90 23.83 -3.09 -8.57
N ALA A 91 24.48 -1.93 -8.68
CA ALA A 91 24.92 -1.16 -7.52
C ALA A 91 23.74 -0.70 -6.65
N ILE A 92 22.68 -0.17 -7.27
CA ILE A 92 21.47 0.24 -6.54
C ILE A 92 20.82 -0.97 -5.87
N ALA A 93 20.71 -2.12 -6.54
CA ALA A 93 20.19 -3.34 -5.95
C ALA A 93 21.03 -3.79 -4.74
N ALA A 94 22.37 -3.78 -4.84
CA ALA A 94 23.24 -4.10 -3.71
C ALA A 94 23.02 -3.16 -2.52
N ALA A 95 22.83 -1.87 -2.79
CA ALA A 95 22.48 -0.86 -1.78
C ALA A 95 21.15 -1.16 -1.08
N TRP A 96 20.08 -1.46 -1.83
CA TRP A 96 18.78 -1.81 -1.26
C TRP A 96 18.82 -3.13 -0.50
N ASP A 97 19.54 -4.13 -0.99
CA ASP A 97 19.70 -5.40 -0.29
C ASP A 97 20.46 -5.23 1.04
N ALA A 98 21.54 -4.44 1.04
CA ALA A 98 22.29 -4.12 2.25
C ALA A 98 21.45 -3.34 3.27
N GLN A 99 20.73 -2.31 2.83
CA GLN A 99 19.81 -1.56 3.68
C GLN A 99 18.75 -2.49 4.29
N GLY A 100 18.12 -3.35 3.49
CA GLY A 100 17.11 -4.30 3.97
C GLY A 100 17.66 -5.26 5.02
N ARG A 101 18.86 -5.81 4.81
CA ARG A 101 19.53 -6.69 5.77
C ARG A 101 19.92 -5.97 7.06
N ILE A 102 20.46 -4.76 6.98
CA ILE A 102 20.97 -4.02 8.14
C ILE A 102 19.81 -3.43 8.95
N TRP A 103 18.87 -2.74 8.29
CA TRP A 103 17.82 -1.99 8.98
C TRP A 103 16.63 -2.85 9.38
N HIS A 104 16.26 -3.83 8.54
CA HIS A 104 15.10 -4.67 8.75
C HIS A 104 15.43 -6.16 8.94
N GLY A 105 16.70 -6.56 8.97
CA GLY A 105 17.03 -8.00 9.01
C GLY A 105 16.31 -8.79 7.91
N PHE A 106 16.22 -8.21 6.71
CA PHE A 106 15.36 -8.71 5.63
C PHE A 106 15.72 -10.13 5.20
N GLU A 107 14.74 -11.02 5.26
CA GLU A 107 14.82 -12.43 4.85
C GLU A 107 13.71 -12.75 3.85
N ILE A 108 13.99 -13.65 2.90
CA ILE A 108 13.01 -14.17 1.95
C ILE A 108 12.90 -15.68 2.15
N ASP A 109 11.69 -16.15 2.36
CA ASP A 109 11.30 -17.56 2.40
C ASP A 109 10.55 -17.89 1.10
N GLY A 110 11.08 -18.81 0.29
CA GLY A 110 10.48 -19.19 -0.99
C GLY A 110 11.02 -18.47 -2.22
N LEU A 111 12.21 -17.86 -2.16
CA LEU A 111 12.79 -17.15 -3.32
C LEU A 111 12.90 -18.07 -4.55
N GLU A 112 13.22 -19.35 -4.33
CA GLU A 112 13.30 -20.40 -5.34
C GLU A 112 12.01 -20.61 -6.14
N LYS A 113 10.85 -20.21 -5.61
CA LYS A 113 9.56 -20.30 -6.30
C LYS A 113 9.40 -19.26 -7.40
N ILE A 114 10.22 -18.20 -7.39
CA ILE A 114 10.32 -17.27 -8.51
C ILE A 114 11.17 -17.93 -9.60
N PRO A 115 10.63 -18.07 -10.83
CA PRO A 115 11.30 -18.84 -11.86
C PRO A 115 12.57 -18.15 -12.35
N ASP A 116 13.62 -18.94 -12.58
CA ASP A 116 14.90 -18.46 -13.12
C ASP A 116 14.82 -18.08 -14.60
N ALA A 117 13.82 -18.59 -15.32
CA ALA A 117 13.52 -18.26 -16.71
C ALA A 117 12.00 -18.24 -16.96
N GLY A 118 11.56 -17.49 -17.97
CA GLY A 118 10.13 -17.35 -18.29
C GLY A 118 9.39 -16.35 -17.42
N ALA A 119 8.12 -16.09 -17.77
CA ALA A 119 7.32 -15.06 -17.12
C ALA A 119 6.53 -15.58 -15.92
N ALA A 120 6.32 -14.70 -14.95
CA ALA A 120 5.43 -14.91 -13.83
C ALA A 120 4.89 -13.57 -13.34
N LEU A 121 3.66 -13.59 -12.83
CA LEU A 121 3.02 -12.43 -12.23
C LEU A 121 3.12 -12.51 -10.70
N ILE A 122 3.94 -11.67 -10.10
CA ILE A 122 4.07 -11.54 -8.66
C ILE A 122 2.94 -10.63 -8.16
N VAL A 123 2.05 -11.17 -7.34
CA VAL A 123 0.97 -10.42 -6.72
C VAL A 123 1.29 -10.24 -5.24
N TYR A 124 1.57 -9.01 -4.83
CA TYR A 124 2.04 -8.76 -3.47
C TYR A 124 1.09 -7.87 -2.67
N TYR A 125 1.08 -8.07 -1.35
CA TYR A 125 0.40 -7.18 -0.42
C TYR A 125 1.06 -5.80 -0.42
N HIS A 126 0.29 -4.72 -0.58
CA HIS A 126 0.87 -3.38 -0.58
C HIS A 126 1.10 -2.89 0.85
N GLY A 127 2.35 -2.79 1.31
CA GLY A 127 2.70 -2.08 2.55
C GLY A 127 2.44 -0.58 2.47
N THR A 128 2.59 0.18 3.56
CA THR A 128 2.34 1.64 3.53
C THR A 128 3.28 2.36 2.56
N LEU A 129 4.57 2.00 2.63
CA LEU A 129 5.56 2.24 1.57
C LEU A 129 6.12 0.87 1.17
N PRO A 130 6.10 0.50 -0.12
CA PRO A 130 6.44 -0.85 -0.57
C PRO A 130 7.96 -1.04 -0.68
N ILE A 131 8.71 -0.74 0.39
CA ILE A 131 10.17 -0.87 0.39
C ILE A 131 10.60 -2.35 0.33
N ASP A 132 9.76 -3.23 0.86
CA ASP A 132 9.94 -4.68 0.84
C ASP A 132 9.95 -5.23 -0.60
N PHE A 133 9.15 -4.63 -1.48
CA PHE A 133 9.20 -4.93 -2.91
C PHE A 133 10.56 -4.58 -3.53
N TYR A 134 11.15 -3.43 -3.18
CA TYR A 134 12.48 -3.07 -3.70
C TYR A 134 13.56 -4.02 -3.18
N TYR A 135 13.45 -4.51 -1.93
CA TYR A 135 14.34 -5.55 -1.43
C TYR A 135 14.20 -6.87 -2.20
N LEU A 136 12.97 -7.29 -2.52
CA LEU A 136 12.73 -8.47 -3.37
C LEU A 136 13.31 -8.29 -4.78
N ALA A 137 13.06 -7.13 -5.40
CA ALA A 137 13.57 -6.82 -6.74
C ALA A 137 15.10 -6.80 -6.77
N ALA A 138 15.72 -6.21 -5.75
CA ALA A 138 17.17 -6.22 -5.57
C ALA A 138 17.70 -7.65 -5.44
N ARG A 139 17.09 -8.46 -4.58
CA ARG A 139 17.49 -9.85 -4.35
C ARG A 139 17.36 -10.71 -5.61
N CYS A 140 16.26 -10.57 -6.36
CA CYS A 140 16.08 -11.26 -7.63
C CYS A 140 17.11 -10.84 -8.69
N LEU A 141 17.48 -9.55 -8.73
CA LEU A 141 18.53 -9.10 -9.64
C LEU A 141 19.90 -9.67 -9.25
N LEU A 142 20.25 -9.65 -7.97
CA LEU A 142 21.58 -10.07 -7.50
C LEU A 142 21.78 -11.57 -7.58
N GLU A 143 20.80 -12.36 -7.10
CA GLU A 143 20.93 -13.82 -6.97
C GLU A 143 20.41 -14.57 -8.20
N LYS A 144 19.28 -14.15 -8.80
CA LYS A 144 18.69 -14.82 -9.97
C LYS A 144 19.04 -14.17 -11.31
N LYS A 145 19.68 -12.99 -11.30
CA LYS A 145 19.92 -12.17 -12.51
C LYS A 145 18.63 -11.83 -13.27
N ARG A 146 17.51 -11.73 -12.56
CA ARG A 146 16.17 -11.45 -13.11
C ARG A 146 15.68 -10.09 -12.65
N HIS A 147 15.28 -9.25 -13.59
CA HIS A 147 14.61 -7.99 -13.29
C HIS A 147 13.11 -8.22 -13.10
N ILE A 148 12.58 -7.75 -11.98
CA ILE A 148 11.15 -7.63 -11.76
C ILE A 148 10.70 -6.27 -12.28
N ARG A 149 9.81 -6.25 -13.28
CA ARG A 149 9.13 -5.02 -13.69
C ARG A 149 7.94 -4.78 -12.76
N ALA A 150 7.58 -3.54 -12.51
CA ALA A 150 6.51 -3.22 -11.57
C ALA A 150 5.48 -2.28 -12.18
N VAL A 151 4.24 -2.41 -11.73
CA VAL A 151 3.18 -1.46 -12.08
C VAL A 151 3.07 -0.39 -11.00
N GLY A 152 3.33 0.86 -11.39
CA GLY A 152 3.18 2.04 -10.54
C GLY A 152 1.90 2.80 -10.83
N ASP A 153 1.38 3.50 -9.82
CA ASP A 153 0.28 4.44 -10.02
C ASP A 153 0.76 5.70 -10.78
N ASN A 154 -0.13 6.30 -11.57
CA ASN A 154 0.19 7.43 -12.45
C ASN A 154 0.77 8.63 -11.68
N PHE A 155 0.36 8.86 -10.43
CA PHE A 155 0.86 10.02 -9.67
C PHE A 155 2.38 9.96 -9.44
N LEU A 156 2.97 8.77 -9.34
CA LEU A 156 4.42 8.60 -9.11
C LEU A 156 5.26 9.20 -10.23
N PHE A 157 4.75 9.19 -11.46
CA PHE A 157 5.43 9.71 -12.64
C PHE A 157 5.37 11.25 -12.73
N HIS A 158 4.52 11.88 -11.93
CA HIS A 158 4.40 13.34 -11.85
C HIS A 158 5.24 13.94 -10.73
N ILE A 159 5.86 13.10 -9.88
CA ILE A 159 6.74 13.58 -8.80
C ILE A 159 8.11 13.98 -9.40
N PRO A 160 8.53 15.25 -9.28
CA PRO A 160 9.82 15.69 -9.78
C PRO A 160 10.98 14.89 -9.18
N GLY A 161 11.92 14.46 -10.02
CA GLY A 161 13.10 13.68 -9.60
C GLY A 161 12.88 12.17 -9.45
N LEU A 162 11.63 11.69 -9.32
CA LEU A 162 11.36 10.26 -9.09
C LEU A 162 11.47 9.41 -10.36
N ARG A 163 11.34 10.02 -11.54
CA ARG A 163 11.32 9.30 -12.83
C ARG A 163 12.53 8.38 -13.06
N ARG A 164 13.75 8.87 -12.83
CA ARG A 164 14.96 8.05 -13.04
C ARG A 164 15.02 6.85 -12.09
N PHE A 165 14.54 7.04 -10.86
CA PHE A 165 14.45 5.95 -9.88
C PHE A 165 13.46 4.87 -10.34
N LEU A 166 12.29 5.27 -10.84
CA LEU A 166 11.30 4.35 -11.41
C LEU A 166 11.85 3.60 -12.63
N GLU A 167 12.63 4.26 -13.49
CA GLU A 167 13.28 3.64 -14.66
C GLU A 167 14.31 2.57 -14.26
N VAL A 168 15.08 2.79 -13.19
CA VAL A 168 16.03 1.80 -12.65
C VAL A 168 15.31 0.53 -12.22
N PHE A 169 14.18 0.67 -11.53
CA PHE A 169 13.35 -0.45 -11.09
C PHE A 169 12.33 -0.93 -12.13
N ARG A 170 12.38 -0.40 -13.36
CA ARG A 170 11.46 -0.74 -14.46
C ARG A 170 9.99 -0.63 -14.03
N VAL A 171 9.66 0.40 -13.24
CA VAL A 171 8.30 0.72 -12.82
C VAL A 171 7.62 1.51 -13.94
N THR A 172 6.50 1.01 -14.43
CA THR A 172 5.72 1.63 -15.51
C THR A 172 4.26 1.77 -15.12
N PRO A 173 3.52 2.76 -15.68
CA PRO A 173 2.06 2.73 -15.58
C PRO A 173 1.55 1.50 -16.32
N GLY A 174 0.56 0.82 -15.76
CA GLY A 174 0.10 -0.49 -16.26
C GLY A 174 -1.35 -0.46 -16.72
N THR A 175 -1.58 -0.66 -18.02
CA THR A 175 -2.85 -1.18 -18.53
C THR A 175 -2.79 -2.70 -18.54
N ILE A 176 -3.93 -3.38 -18.67
CA ILE A 176 -3.94 -4.84 -18.78
C ILE A 176 -3.09 -5.29 -19.97
N GLN A 177 -3.21 -4.61 -21.11
CA GLN A 177 -2.50 -4.92 -22.34
C GLN A 177 -0.99 -4.72 -22.21
N SER A 178 -0.53 -3.65 -21.54
CA SER A 178 0.90 -3.45 -21.31
C SER A 178 1.46 -4.52 -20.36
N CYS A 179 0.70 -4.92 -19.34
CA CYS A 179 1.06 -6.02 -18.46
C CYS A 179 1.17 -7.35 -19.22
N VAL A 180 0.19 -7.66 -20.08
CA VAL A 180 0.19 -8.86 -20.91
C VAL A 180 1.39 -8.88 -21.86
N SER A 181 1.72 -7.75 -22.49
CA SER A 181 2.91 -7.66 -23.36
C SER A 181 4.18 -7.99 -22.58
N VAL A 182 4.40 -7.36 -21.42
CA VAL A 182 5.58 -7.63 -20.58
C VAL A 182 5.69 -9.10 -20.19
N LEU A 183 4.55 -9.72 -19.85
CA LEU A 183 4.51 -11.14 -19.48
C LEU A 183 4.76 -12.05 -20.69
N LYS A 184 4.19 -11.75 -21.86
CA LYS A 184 4.45 -12.51 -23.10
C LYS A 184 5.89 -12.41 -23.57
N ASP A 185 6.56 -11.30 -23.27
CA ASP A 185 8.00 -11.10 -23.53
C ASP A 185 8.90 -11.90 -22.55
N GLY A 186 8.32 -12.71 -21.65
CA GLY A 186 9.09 -13.58 -20.75
C GLY A 186 9.64 -12.88 -19.50
N HIS A 187 9.16 -11.68 -19.16
CA HIS A 187 9.60 -10.93 -17.98
C HIS A 187 8.77 -11.24 -16.73
N LEU A 188 9.39 -11.05 -15.56
CA LEU A 188 8.69 -11.01 -14.28
C LEU A 188 7.96 -9.67 -14.16
N LEU A 189 6.70 -9.71 -13.74
CA LEU A 189 5.90 -8.52 -13.48
C LEU A 189 5.36 -8.57 -12.05
N ALA A 190 5.42 -7.46 -11.34
CA ALA A 190 4.87 -7.32 -9.99
C ALA A 190 3.73 -6.30 -9.97
N ILE A 191 2.63 -6.69 -9.33
CA ILE A 191 1.44 -5.85 -9.16
C ILE A 191 0.97 -5.98 -7.71
N ALA A 192 0.65 -4.85 -7.09
CA ALA A 192 -0.11 -4.79 -5.86
C ALA A 192 -1.56 -4.37 -6.17
N PRO A 193 -2.53 -5.31 -6.21
CA PRO A 193 -3.89 -4.99 -6.66
C PRO A 193 -4.61 -3.98 -5.76
N GLY A 194 -4.27 -3.94 -4.47
CA GLY A 194 -4.76 -2.94 -3.53
C GLY A 194 -4.26 -1.52 -3.83
N GLY A 195 -3.11 -1.40 -4.47
CA GLY A 195 -2.50 -0.13 -4.90
C GLY A 195 -2.39 0.90 -3.78
N VAL A 196 -2.45 2.17 -4.16
CA VAL A 196 -2.35 3.32 -3.23
C VAL A 196 -3.41 3.28 -2.13
N ARG A 197 -4.61 2.78 -2.44
CA ARG A 197 -5.70 2.67 -1.45
C ARG A 197 -5.31 1.74 -0.30
N GLU A 198 -4.81 0.56 -0.63
CA GLU A 198 -4.30 -0.39 0.36
C GLU A 198 -3.08 0.19 1.07
N ALA A 199 -2.15 0.83 0.34
CA ALA A 199 -0.99 1.49 0.92
C ALA A 199 -1.37 2.46 2.05
N LEU A 200 -2.25 3.42 1.78
CA LEU A 200 -2.56 4.50 2.71
C LEU A 200 -3.51 4.08 3.85
N PHE A 201 -4.42 3.14 3.57
CA PHE A 201 -5.52 2.80 4.48
C PHE A 201 -5.46 1.39 5.04
N GLY A 202 -4.37 0.64 4.87
CA GLY A 202 -4.12 -0.59 5.63
C GLY A 202 -3.63 -0.32 7.05
N ASP A 203 -3.60 -1.37 7.87
CA ASP A 203 -3.17 -1.33 9.27
C ASP A 203 -2.53 -2.66 9.70
N GLU A 204 -2.23 -2.78 11.00
CA GLU A 204 -1.64 -3.95 11.65
C GLU A 204 -2.41 -5.28 11.43
N ASN A 205 -3.67 -5.22 10.99
CA ASN A 205 -4.46 -6.43 10.69
C ASN A 205 -4.35 -6.88 9.23
N TYR A 206 -3.52 -6.19 8.43
CA TYR A 206 -3.26 -6.53 7.03
C TYR A 206 -4.54 -6.68 6.17
N PRO A 207 -5.46 -5.70 6.20
CA PRO A 207 -6.67 -5.80 5.41
C PRO A 207 -6.34 -5.79 3.91
N ILE A 208 -6.89 -6.76 3.18
CA ILE A 208 -6.79 -6.83 1.71
C ILE A 208 -7.88 -5.95 1.09
N MET A 209 -7.49 -4.88 0.40
CA MET A 209 -8.38 -3.83 -0.12
C MET A 209 -8.50 -3.82 -1.65
N TRP A 210 -8.55 -5.00 -2.26
CA TRP A 210 -8.54 -5.13 -3.72
C TRP A 210 -9.89 -4.77 -4.36
N GLY A 211 -11.00 -4.94 -3.62
CA GLY A 211 -12.35 -4.63 -4.12
C GLY A 211 -12.68 -5.43 -5.38
N LYS A 212 -13.26 -4.78 -6.40
CA LYS A 212 -13.60 -5.40 -7.69
C LYS A 212 -12.44 -5.42 -8.70
N ARG A 213 -11.20 -5.16 -8.27
CA ARG A 213 -10.04 -5.06 -9.16
C ARG A 213 -9.58 -6.45 -9.60
N GLN A 214 -9.88 -6.80 -10.84
CA GLN A 214 -9.55 -8.09 -11.45
C GLN A 214 -8.52 -7.98 -12.60
N GLY A 215 -7.93 -6.80 -12.81
CA GLY A 215 -7.03 -6.55 -13.94
C GLY A 215 -5.78 -7.44 -13.93
N PHE A 216 -5.23 -7.73 -12.75
CA PHE A 216 -4.08 -8.62 -12.59
C PHE A 216 -4.43 -10.07 -13.00
N ALA A 217 -5.62 -10.55 -12.64
CA ALA A 217 -6.09 -11.89 -13.00
C ALA A 217 -6.33 -12.00 -14.52
N LYS A 218 -6.93 -10.96 -15.13
CA LYS A 218 -7.08 -10.86 -16.59
C LYS A 218 -5.72 -10.90 -17.30
N ALA A 219 -4.73 -10.17 -16.79
CA ALA A 219 -3.39 -10.17 -17.37
C ALA A 219 -2.71 -11.54 -17.28
N ALA A 220 -2.82 -12.23 -16.14
CA ALA A 220 -2.26 -13.56 -15.96
C ALA A 220 -2.89 -14.60 -16.90
N ILE A 221 -4.23 -14.60 -17.02
CA ILE A 221 -4.97 -15.50 -17.91
C ILE A 221 -4.59 -15.23 -19.38
N GLN A 222 -4.60 -13.97 -19.82
CA GLN A 222 -4.29 -13.63 -21.22
C GLN A 222 -2.84 -13.89 -21.62
N ALA A 223 -1.91 -13.81 -20.66
CA ALA A 223 -0.51 -14.16 -20.87
C ALA A 223 -0.21 -15.65 -20.62
N ASN A 224 -1.18 -16.40 -20.07
CA ASN A 224 -1.04 -17.78 -19.62
C ASN A 224 0.19 -17.99 -18.72
N VAL A 225 0.32 -17.16 -17.68
CA VAL A 225 1.46 -17.18 -16.74
C VAL A 225 1.00 -17.45 -15.30
N PRO A 226 1.84 -18.08 -14.47
CA PRO A 226 1.50 -18.30 -13.07
C PRO A 226 1.45 -16.99 -12.28
N ILE A 227 0.55 -16.95 -11.28
CA ILE A 227 0.48 -15.93 -10.26
C ILE A 227 1.22 -16.40 -9.00
N ILE A 228 2.18 -15.63 -8.53
CA ILE A 228 2.95 -15.92 -7.31
C ILE A 228 2.52 -14.93 -6.22
N PRO A 229 1.77 -15.36 -5.19
CA PRO A 229 1.34 -14.47 -4.12
C PRO A 229 2.50 -14.21 -3.14
N VAL A 230 2.71 -12.95 -2.76
CA VAL A 230 3.78 -12.53 -1.86
C VAL A 230 3.24 -11.64 -0.75
N PHE A 231 3.71 -11.83 0.48
CA PHE A 231 3.52 -10.84 1.54
C PHE A 231 4.77 -10.74 2.42
N THR A 232 4.90 -9.61 3.09
CA THR A 232 6.02 -9.34 4.00
C THR A 232 5.50 -9.14 5.42
N GLN A 233 6.01 -9.96 6.33
CA GLN A 233 5.77 -9.83 7.77
C GLN A 233 6.30 -8.47 8.26
N ASN A 234 5.56 -7.82 9.14
CA ASN A 234 5.90 -6.54 9.76
C ASN A 234 5.97 -5.31 8.83
N VAL A 235 5.57 -5.42 7.55
CA VAL A 235 5.61 -4.29 6.61
C VAL A 235 4.69 -3.14 7.05
N ARG A 236 3.62 -3.43 7.79
CA ARG A 236 2.69 -2.44 8.38
C ARG A 236 3.20 -1.84 9.68
N GLU A 237 4.17 -2.49 10.32
CA GLU A 237 4.80 -2.03 11.54
C GLU A 237 5.90 -1.01 11.25
N ALA A 238 6.61 -1.15 10.12
CA ALA A 238 7.66 -0.22 9.72
C ALA A 238 7.13 1.19 9.44
N PHE A 239 5.93 1.32 8.87
CA PHE A 239 5.36 2.60 8.45
C PHE A 239 3.89 2.70 8.84
N ARG A 240 3.56 3.77 9.56
CA ARG A 240 2.24 4.02 10.14
C ARG A 240 1.61 5.28 9.55
N THR A 241 0.28 5.31 9.56
CA THR A 241 -0.52 6.49 9.24
C THR A 241 -1.31 6.92 10.48
N PRO A 242 -1.46 8.22 10.77
CA PRO A 242 -2.22 8.69 11.92
C PRO A 242 -3.68 8.22 11.90
N LYS A 243 -4.12 7.58 12.99
CA LYS A 243 -5.48 7.00 13.07
C LYS A 243 -6.58 8.08 13.11
N VAL A 244 -6.32 9.21 13.77
CA VAL A 244 -7.31 10.27 14.03
C VAL A 244 -7.85 10.90 12.75
N THR A 245 -7.00 11.18 11.77
CA THR A 245 -7.37 11.86 10.52
C THR A 245 -7.77 10.89 9.40
N ARG A 246 -7.59 9.58 9.61
CA ARG A 246 -7.71 8.55 8.58
C ARG A 246 -9.08 8.50 7.91
N SER A 247 -10.17 8.62 8.67
CA SER A 247 -11.54 8.57 8.12
C SER A 247 -11.85 9.77 7.22
N CYS A 248 -11.42 10.97 7.62
CA CYS A 248 -11.58 12.19 6.81
C CYS A 248 -10.75 12.11 5.53
N LEU A 249 -9.45 11.78 5.66
CA LEU A 249 -8.54 11.65 4.54
C LEU A 249 -8.95 10.53 3.57
N ARG A 250 -9.56 9.45 4.07
CA ARG A 250 -10.15 8.41 3.22
C ARG A 250 -11.29 8.96 2.37
N ARG A 251 -12.22 9.74 2.94
CA ARG A 251 -13.31 10.35 2.17
C ARG A 251 -12.78 11.28 1.08
N ILE A 252 -11.74 12.06 1.40
CA ILE A 252 -11.07 12.94 0.43
C ILE A 252 -10.43 12.09 -0.67
N TYR A 253 -9.63 11.09 -0.32
CA TYR A 253 -8.95 10.21 -1.28
C TYR A 253 -9.91 9.47 -2.21
N GLU A 254 -11.04 8.96 -1.71
CA GLU A 254 -12.01 8.26 -2.58
C GLU A 254 -12.65 9.20 -3.62
N LYS A 255 -12.73 10.51 -3.32
CA LYS A 255 -13.24 11.54 -4.24
C LYS A 255 -12.16 12.09 -5.17
N THR A 256 -10.99 12.43 -4.64
CA THR A 256 -9.95 13.18 -5.36
C THR A 256 -8.81 12.32 -5.88
N ARG A 257 -8.66 11.09 -5.36
CA ARG A 257 -7.52 10.19 -5.59
C ARG A 257 -6.15 10.77 -5.21
N LEU A 258 -6.12 11.86 -4.45
CA LEU A 258 -4.87 12.49 -4.00
C LEU A 258 -4.29 11.77 -2.76
N PRO A 259 -3.02 11.32 -2.79
CA PRO A 259 -2.40 10.59 -1.69
C PRO A 259 -1.85 11.52 -0.60
N ILE A 260 -2.74 12.27 0.07
CA ILE A 260 -2.39 13.28 1.09
C ILE A 260 -2.28 12.71 2.52
N VAL A 261 -2.18 11.39 2.67
CA VAL A 261 -2.14 10.76 3.99
C VAL A 261 -0.72 10.87 4.55
N PRO A 262 -0.51 11.53 5.70
CA PRO A 262 0.81 11.61 6.31
C PRO A 262 1.28 10.22 6.75
N ILE A 263 2.51 9.89 6.41
CA ILE A 263 3.17 8.62 6.75
C ILE A 263 4.32 8.96 7.69
N TYR A 264 4.48 8.18 8.75
CA TYR A 264 5.63 8.27 9.66
C TYR A 264 6.15 6.86 9.97
N GLY A 265 7.38 6.78 10.47
CA GLY A 265 8.02 5.52 10.82
C GLY A 265 9.33 5.36 10.07
N PHE A 266 9.44 4.28 9.29
CA PHE A 266 10.69 3.61 8.96
C PHE A 266 11.32 2.92 10.18
N PHE A 267 10.49 2.34 11.05
CA PHE A 267 10.95 1.67 12.27
C PHE A 267 11.77 0.41 11.96
N PRO A 268 12.84 0.11 12.72
CA PRO A 268 13.73 -1.04 12.49
C PRO A 268 13.07 -2.35 12.98
N VAL A 269 12.07 -2.81 12.24
CA VAL A 269 11.35 -4.06 12.50
C VAL A 269 11.79 -5.16 11.55
N LYS A 270 11.77 -6.42 12.00
CA LYS A 270 12.20 -7.55 11.17
C LYS A 270 11.27 -7.76 9.98
N PHE A 271 11.76 -7.71 8.76
CA PHE A 271 11.01 -8.09 7.57
C PHE A 271 11.31 -9.53 7.18
N LYS A 272 10.28 -10.37 7.18
CA LYS A 272 10.35 -11.71 6.59
C LYS A 272 9.32 -11.80 5.48
N MET A 273 9.80 -11.86 4.24
CA MET A 273 8.98 -12.01 3.06
C MET A 273 8.71 -13.49 2.80
N PHE A 274 7.46 -13.81 2.50
CA PHE A 274 7.03 -15.15 2.15
C PHE A 274 6.53 -15.15 0.70
N VAL A 275 7.17 -15.98 -0.11
CA VAL A 275 6.77 -16.26 -1.48
C VAL A 275 5.91 -17.53 -1.47
N GLY A 276 4.65 -17.38 -1.89
CA GLY A 276 3.70 -18.49 -1.98
C GLY A 276 3.90 -19.34 -3.23
N ASP A 277 3.17 -20.44 -3.30
CA ASP A 277 3.28 -21.36 -4.43
C ASP A 277 2.65 -20.76 -5.70
N PRO A 278 3.24 -21.02 -6.89
CA PRO A 278 2.70 -20.53 -8.15
C PRO A 278 1.29 -21.07 -8.42
N ILE A 279 0.36 -20.19 -8.78
CA ILE A 279 -1.02 -20.50 -9.12
C ILE A 279 -1.19 -20.33 -10.63
N TYR A 280 -1.41 -21.43 -11.34
CA TYR A 280 -1.59 -21.42 -12.78
C TYR A 280 -3.04 -21.09 -13.15
N PRO A 281 -3.26 -20.21 -14.13
CA PRO A 281 -4.59 -20.02 -14.71
C PRO A 281 -5.06 -21.33 -15.35
N SER A 282 -6.20 -21.85 -14.92
CA SER A 282 -6.86 -22.97 -15.60
C SER A 282 -7.80 -22.44 -16.68
N GLU A 283 -7.96 -23.17 -17.79
CA GLU A 283 -8.79 -22.76 -18.93
C GLU A 283 -10.26 -22.48 -18.53
N ASP A 284 -10.76 -23.18 -17.51
CA ASP A 284 -12.15 -23.05 -17.03
C ASP A 284 -12.37 -21.92 -16.01
N LYS A 285 -11.31 -21.30 -15.47
CA LYS A 285 -11.44 -20.30 -14.39
C LYS A 285 -11.60 -18.90 -14.97
N THR A 286 -12.69 -18.22 -14.58
CA THR A 286 -12.91 -16.81 -14.90
C THR A 286 -11.91 -15.91 -14.15
N SER A 287 -11.61 -14.74 -14.71
CA SER A 287 -10.76 -13.74 -14.04
C SER A 287 -11.31 -13.27 -12.70
N GLU A 288 -12.63 -13.30 -12.53
CA GLU A 288 -13.30 -12.94 -11.29
C GLU A 288 -13.11 -14.02 -10.22
N ALA A 289 -13.26 -15.30 -10.57
CA ALA A 289 -13.03 -16.41 -9.64
C ALA A 289 -11.58 -16.37 -9.11
N LEU A 290 -10.61 -16.20 -10.01
CA LEU A 290 -9.19 -16.11 -9.62
C LEU A 290 -8.91 -14.86 -8.76
N ALA A 291 -9.53 -13.72 -9.07
CA ALA A 291 -9.38 -12.50 -8.29
C ALA A 291 -10.02 -12.56 -6.90
N ASN A 292 -11.05 -13.40 -6.71
CA ASN A 292 -11.71 -13.62 -5.42
C ASN A 292 -10.99 -14.67 -4.55
N GLU A 293 -10.36 -15.66 -5.17
CA GLU A 293 -9.64 -16.75 -4.49
C GLU A 293 -8.32 -16.26 -3.85
N LEU A 294 -7.54 -15.47 -4.59
CA LEU A 294 -6.20 -15.01 -4.17
C LEU A 294 -6.18 -14.20 -2.86
N PRO A 295 -7.09 -13.24 -2.62
CA PRO A 295 -7.21 -12.58 -1.33
C PRO A 295 -7.40 -13.54 -0.16
N GLY A 296 -8.19 -14.61 -0.34
CA GLY A 296 -8.44 -15.61 0.70
C GLY A 296 -7.18 -16.38 1.06
N ARG A 297 -6.45 -16.86 0.04
CA ARG A 297 -5.15 -17.51 0.22
C ARG A 297 -4.13 -16.59 0.90
N LEU A 298 -4.03 -15.35 0.45
CA LEU A 298 -3.11 -14.36 1.01
C LEU A 298 -3.45 -14.05 2.47
N LYS A 299 -4.74 -13.90 2.81
CA LYS A 299 -5.20 -13.73 4.20
C LYS A 299 -4.85 -14.93 5.07
N CYS A 300 -5.06 -16.16 4.60
CA CYS A 300 -4.71 -17.36 5.37
C CYS A 300 -3.19 -17.38 5.65
N ASN A 301 -2.37 -17.10 4.64
CA ASN A 301 -0.91 -17.02 4.79
C ASN A 301 -0.49 -15.94 5.79
N ILE A 302 -1.07 -14.74 5.69
CA ILE A 302 -0.82 -13.64 6.62
C ILE A 302 -1.22 -14.07 8.03
N HIS A 303 -2.40 -14.64 8.24
CA HIS A 303 -2.87 -15.04 9.57
C HIS A 303 -1.97 -16.12 10.22
N GLN A 304 -1.47 -17.07 9.43
CA GLN A 304 -0.60 -18.13 9.92
C GLN A 304 0.80 -17.64 10.30
N LYS A 305 1.32 -16.62 9.60
CA LYS A 305 2.72 -16.22 9.67
C LYS A 305 2.93 -14.87 10.37
N GLN A 306 1.94 -13.99 10.37
CA GLN A 306 1.93 -12.74 11.13
C GLN A 306 1.45 -13.02 12.55
N ARG A 307 2.30 -12.74 13.54
CA ARG A 307 1.87 -12.70 14.94
C ARG A 307 1.10 -11.40 15.16
N VAL A 308 -0.21 -11.40 14.90
CA VAL A 308 -1.07 -10.28 15.27
C VAL A 308 -1.32 -10.38 16.78
N HIS A 309 -0.83 -9.41 17.55
CA HIS A 309 -1.26 -9.25 18.93
C HIS A 309 -2.77 -8.93 18.88
N HIS A 310 -3.60 -9.87 19.35
CA HIS A 310 -5.08 -9.82 19.38
C HIS A 310 -5.83 -10.38 18.16
N ILE A 311 -5.83 -11.70 17.96
CA ILE A 311 -7.00 -12.35 17.36
C ILE A 311 -7.39 -13.57 18.22
N GLY A 312 -8.61 -13.54 18.75
CA GLY A 312 -9.19 -14.61 19.55
C GLY A 312 -9.43 -15.88 18.72
N LEU A 313 -9.36 -17.02 19.40
CA LEU A 313 -9.39 -18.41 18.93
C LEU A 313 -10.52 -18.84 17.95
N LYS A 314 -11.45 -17.96 17.57
CA LYS A 314 -12.57 -18.29 16.67
C LYS A 314 -12.26 -18.10 15.18
N GLU A 315 -11.41 -17.15 14.79
CA GLU A 315 -11.02 -16.97 13.38
C GLU A 315 -10.02 -18.02 12.89
N SER A 316 -9.26 -18.65 13.81
CA SER A 316 -8.27 -19.67 13.43
C SER A 316 -8.91 -20.90 12.82
N LYS A 317 -10.12 -21.30 13.26
CA LYS A 317 -10.86 -22.44 12.68
C LYS A 317 -11.30 -22.16 11.24
N LEU A 318 -11.83 -20.98 10.95
CA LEU A 318 -12.28 -20.60 9.61
C LEU A 318 -11.11 -20.48 8.62
N CYS A 319 -9.98 -19.91 9.05
CA CYS A 319 -8.75 -19.91 8.25
C CYS A 319 -8.21 -21.33 8.03
N HIS A 320 -8.27 -22.19 9.04
CA HIS A 320 -7.81 -23.57 8.96
C HIS A 320 -8.65 -24.40 7.98
N ASP A 321 -9.95 -24.15 7.87
CA ASP A 321 -10.85 -24.83 6.93
C ASP A 321 -10.70 -24.30 5.49
N LEU A 322 -10.55 -22.97 5.29
CA LEU A 322 -10.27 -22.35 3.98
C LEU A 322 -8.92 -22.76 3.40
N CYS A 323 -7.90 -22.96 4.24
CA CYS A 323 -6.60 -23.46 3.81
C CYS A 323 -6.62 -24.96 3.44
N ARG A 324 -7.64 -25.72 3.85
CA ARG A 324 -7.78 -27.16 3.57
C ARG A 324 -8.72 -27.45 2.39
N HIS A 325 -9.66 -26.55 2.09
CA HIS A 325 -10.64 -26.67 1.02
C HIS A 325 -10.80 -25.35 0.24
N PRO A 326 -9.97 -25.10 -0.79
CA PRO A 326 -9.99 -23.85 -1.55
C PRO A 326 -11.26 -23.60 -2.38
N ASP A 327 -12.13 -24.61 -2.53
CA ASP A 327 -13.39 -24.55 -3.31
C ASP A 327 -14.62 -24.14 -2.46
N LEU A 328 -14.44 -23.82 -1.18
CA LEU A 328 -15.55 -23.36 -0.33
C LEU A 328 -15.93 -21.91 -0.66
N PRO A 329 -17.23 -21.60 -0.85
CA PRO A 329 -17.67 -20.24 -1.11
C PRO A 329 -17.36 -19.36 0.10
N THR A 330 -16.64 -18.25 -0.12
CA THR A 330 -16.49 -17.19 0.89
C THR A 330 -17.85 -16.63 1.27
N PRO A 331 -18.14 -16.36 2.56
CA PRO A 331 -19.40 -15.77 2.98
C PRO A 331 -19.41 -14.29 2.59
N ALA A 332 -19.74 -14.02 1.32
CA ALA A 332 -20.02 -12.71 0.77
C ALA A 332 -21.37 -12.72 0.04
N THR A 333 -22.34 -13.46 0.57
CA THR A 333 -23.75 -13.43 0.14
C THR A 333 -24.65 -13.94 1.26
N ALA A 334 -24.74 -13.22 2.38
CA ALA A 334 -25.86 -13.31 3.31
C ALA A 334 -25.82 -12.09 4.24
N GLY A 335 -26.88 -11.29 4.21
CA GLY A 335 -27.18 -10.34 5.28
C GLY A 335 -27.42 -11.08 6.60
N GLU A 336 -27.32 -10.34 7.69
CA GLU A 336 -27.65 -10.75 9.06
C GLU A 336 -26.79 -11.85 9.69
N TYR A 337 -25.84 -11.44 10.54
CA TYR A 337 -25.50 -12.23 11.71
C TYR A 337 -25.50 -11.36 12.97
N THR A 338 -26.58 -11.54 13.72
CA THR A 338 -26.85 -11.13 15.09
C THR A 338 -25.65 -11.42 16.00
N LEU A 339 -25.21 -10.38 16.71
CA LEU A 339 -24.29 -10.47 17.85
C LEU A 339 -24.89 -11.40 18.93
N CYS A 340 -24.54 -12.69 18.93
CA CYS A 340 -24.79 -13.56 20.08
C CYS A 340 -23.77 -13.24 21.19
N SER A 341 -24.10 -12.25 22.02
CA SER A 341 -23.49 -12.07 23.34
C SER A 341 -23.93 -13.20 24.26
N GLY A 342 -22.98 -13.94 24.83
CA GLY A 342 -23.25 -14.91 25.87
C GLY A 342 -23.73 -14.23 27.16
N ARG A 343 -25.01 -14.40 27.48
CA ARG A 343 -25.59 -14.40 28.83
C ARG A 343 -27.01 -14.95 28.74
N GLN A 344 -27.14 -16.28 28.83
CA GLN A 344 -28.41 -16.93 29.15
C GLN A 344 -28.21 -17.81 30.38
N THR A 345 -28.47 -17.21 31.54
CA THR A 345 -28.94 -17.92 32.73
C THR A 345 -30.02 -17.04 33.36
N ARG A 346 -31.18 -17.64 33.61
CA ARG A 346 -32.45 -17.05 34.07
C ARG A 346 -33.14 -16.13 33.05
N LEU A 347 -34.08 -16.72 32.32
CA LEU A 347 -35.50 -16.35 32.28
C LEU A 347 -36.17 -17.19 31.18
N ARG A 348 -36.35 -18.49 31.46
CA ARG A 348 -37.17 -19.39 30.66
C ARG A 348 -38.45 -19.68 31.44
N ARG A 349 -39.37 -18.70 31.47
CA ARG A 349 -40.78 -18.85 31.82
C ARG A 349 -41.56 -17.68 31.23
N GLN A 350 -41.86 -17.79 29.94
CA GLN A 350 -43.01 -17.20 29.23
C GLN A 350 -42.75 -17.38 27.73
N ALA A 351 -42.90 -18.61 27.28
CA ALA A 351 -43.35 -18.84 25.91
C ALA A 351 -44.83 -19.13 26.05
N GLU A 352 -45.69 -18.32 25.43
CA GLU A 352 -46.99 -18.69 24.83
C GLU A 352 -47.80 -17.43 24.49
N SER A 353 -48.53 -17.51 23.37
CA SER A 353 -49.26 -16.44 22.65
C SER A 353 -48.32 -15.55 21.82
N THR A 354 -48.47 -15.33 20.51
CA THR A 354 -49.65 -15.35 19.63
C THR A 354 -49.19 -15.31 18.15
N HIS A 355 -49.98 -15.95 17.28
CA HIS A 355 -50.31 -15.67 15.87
C HIS A 355 -49.26 -15.35 14.77
N SER A 356 -49.25 -16.29 13.81
CA SER A 356 -49.25 -16.16 12.33
C SER A 356 -49.61 -14.81 11.68
N ILE A 357 -48.88 -14.43 10.61
CA ILE A 357 -49.33 -13.91 9.27
C ILE A 357 -48.09 -13.46 8.43
N PRO A 358 -48.12 -13.48 7.07
CA PRO A 358 -46.96 -13.71 6.20
C PRO A 358 -46.37 -12.47 5.48
N ILE A 359 -45.30 -12.77 4.75
CA ILE A 359 -44.47 -11.98 3.81
C ILE A 359 -45.28 -11.14 2.81
N ASN A 360 -44.85 -9.90 2.58
CA ASN A 360 -44.90 -9.23 1.27
C ASN A 360 -43.87 -8.07 1.15
N ASP A 361 -43.22 -8.06 -0.02
CA ASP A 361 -42.69 -6.95 -0.82
C ASP A 361 -41.78 -5.87 -0.21
N PHE A 362 -40.57 -5.74 -0.76
CA PHE A 362 -40.09 -4.45 -1.28
C PHE A 362 -39.05 -4.63 -2.41
N HIS A 363 -39.43 -4.12 -3.58
CA HIS A 363 -38.66 -3.97 -4.80
C HIS A 363 -37.64 -2.81 -4.72
N ALA A 364 -36.62 -2.90 -5.59
CA ALA A 364 -35.87 -1.82 -6.25
C ALA A 364 -34.76 -1.08 -5.46
N PHE A 365 -33.52 -1.09 -5.96
CA PHE A 365 -33.08 -0.12 -6.96
C PHE A 365 -31.72 -0.49 -7.59
N SER A 366 -31.59 -0.08 -8.85
CA SER A 366 -30.55 -0.35 -9.83
C SER A 366 -29.38 0.63 -9.78
N GLN A 367 -28.24 0.15 -10.30
CA GLN A 367 -27.30 0.82 -11.21
C GLN A 367 -26.80 2.25 -10.92
N GLU A 368 -25.49 2.40 -10.75
CA GLU A 368 -24.56 3.08 -11.67
C GLU A 368 -23.11 2.66 -11.37
#